data_AF-A0A971BP00-F1
#
_entry.id   AF-A0A971BP00-F1
#
_cell.length_a   1.000
_cell.length_b   1.000
_cell.length_c   1.000
_cell.angle_alpha   90.00
_cell.angle_beta   90.00
_cell.angle_gamma   90.00
#
_symmetry.space_group_name_H-M   'P 1'
#
loop_
_entity.id
_entity.type
_entity.pdbx_description
1 polymer ?
#
loop_
_entity_poly.entity_id
_entity_poly.type
_entity_poly.pdbx_seq_one_letter_code
_entity_poly.pdbx_strand_id
1 'polypeptide(L)' 'MKIGFVVNDVSTEQAVYTTVRLAMAATQLGHEAWIMGVGDFAYQPDG' A
#
# COMPACT_ATOMS: atom_id res chain seq x y z
N MET A 1 13.01 7.62 -0.82
CA MET A 1 11.81 8.42 -1.15
C MET A 1 10.62 7.79 -0.45
N LYS A 2 9.52 8.53 -0.24
CA LYS A 2 8.27 7.95 0.25
C LYS A 2 7.42 7.49 -0.93
N ILE A 3 6.96 6.24 -0.92
CA ILE A 3 6.15 5.65 -2.00
C ILE A 3 4.90 5.02 -1.38
N GLY A 4 3.72 5.47 -1.79
CA GLY A 4 2.45 4.88 -1.41
C GLY A 4 1.95 3.91 -2.47
N PHE A 5 1.61 2.68 -2.05
CA PHE A 5 1.00 1.66 -2.89
C PHE A 5 -0.45 1.46 -2.47
N VAL A 6 -1.37 1.68 -3.41
CA VAL A 6 -2.81 1.59 -3.15
C VAL A 6 -3.33 0.22 -3.59
N VAL A 7 -4.08 -0.43 -2.70
CA VAL A 7 -4.76 -1.71 -2.94
C VAL A 7 -6.24 -1.58 -2.62
N ASN A 8 -7.07 -2.51 -3.10
CA ASN A 8 -8.51 -2.45 -2.86
C ASN A 8 -8.85 -2.72 -1.38
N ASP A 9 -8.26 -3.75 -0.78
CA ASP A 9 -8.44 -4.09 0.63
C ASP A 9 -7.14 -4.66 1.19
N VAL A 10 -6.51 -3.92 2.09
CA VAL A 10 -5.24 -4.28 2.73
C VAL A 10 -5.32 -5.65 3.44
N SER A 11 -6.49 -6.02 3.98
CA SER A 11 -6.67 -7.28 4.70
C SER A 11 -6.58 -8.52 3.81
N THR A 12 -6.73 -8.35 2.49
CA THR A 12 -6.74 -9.45 1.51
C THR A 12 -5.39 -9.66 0.82
N GLU A 13 -4.43 -8.75 1.04
CA GLU A 13 -3.17 -8.74 0.31
C GLU A 13 -2.26 -9.92 0.66
N GLN A 14 -1.55 -10.43 -0.35
CA GLN A 14 -0.61 -11.53 -0.20
C GLN A 14 0.77 -11.15 -0.75
N ALA A 15 1.83 -11.70 -0.15
CA ALA A 15 3.21 -11.46 -0.59
C ALA A 15 3.50 -11.85 -2.05
N VAL A 16 2.62 -12.65 -2.67
CA VAL A 16 2.74 -13.05 -4.08
C VAL A 16 2.11 -12.04 -5.04
N TYR A 17 1.25 -11.14 -4.57
CA TYR A 17 0.59 -10.14 -5.40
C TYR A 17 1.56 -9.07 -5.85
N THR A 18 1.32 -8.55 -7.06
CA THR A 18 2.23 -7.63 -7.74
C THR A 18 2.49 -6.37 -6.92
N THR A 19 1.44 -5.76 -6.37
CA THR A 19 1.55 -4.52 -5.59
C THR A 19 2.39 -4.71 -4.32
N VAL A 20 2.19 -5.83 -3.60
CA VAL A 20 3.00 -6.17 -2.42
C VAL A 20 4.45 -6.44 -2.82
N ARG A 21 4.70 -7.15 -3.91
CA ARG A 21 6.07 -7.38 -4.42
C ARG A 21 6.78 -6.09 -4.79
N LEU A 22 6.07 -5.14 -5.39
CA LEU A 22 6.61 -3.81 -5.70
C LEU A 22 6.94 -3.03 -4.42
N ALA A 23 6.07 -3.07 -3.41
CA ALA A 23 6.34 -2.46 -2.11
C ALA A 23 7.58 -3.08 -1.43
N MET A 24 7.69 -4.42 -1.45
CA MET A 24 8.88 -5.13 -0.94
C MET A 24 10.16 -4.75 -1.69
N ALA A 25 10.09 -4.64 -3.03
CA ALA A 25 11.23 -4.23 -3.84
C ALA A 25 11.63 -2.77 -3.56
N ALA A 26 10.66 -1.87 -3.41
CA ALA A 26 10.91 -0.48 -3.03
C ALA A 26 11.60 -0.37 -1.66
N THR A 27 11.14 -1.16 -0.66
CA THR A 27 11.80 -1.24 0.65
C THR A 27 13.24 -1.73 0.54
N GLN A 28 13.51 -2.76 -0.27
CA GLN A 28 14.87 -3.27 -0.50
C GLN A 28 15.80 -2.24 -1.17
N LEU A 29 15.24 -1.33 -1.97
CA LEU A 29 15.96 -0.21 -2.59
C LEU A 29 16.13 1.00 -1.63
N GLY A 30 15.78 0.86 -0.36
CA GLY A 30 15.92 1.91 0.65
C GLY A 30 14.84 3.00 0.56
N HIS A 31 13.69 2.70 -0.04
CA HIS A 31 12.53 3.59 -0.02
C HIS A 31 11.63 3.31 1.20
N GLU A 32 10.95 4.36 1.67
CA GLU A 32 9.92 4.25 2.70
C GLU A 32 8.60 3.91 2.01
N ALA A 33 8.28 2.61 1.95
CA ALA A 33 7.07 2.12 1.29
C ALA A 33 5.90 2.03 2.28
N TRP A 34 4.74 2.53 1.84
CA TRP A 34 3.47 2.45 2.57
C TRP A 34 2.47 1.65 1.73
N ILE A 35 1.68 0.80 2.38
CA ILE A 35 0.53 0.13 1.76
C ILE A 35 -0.73 0.73 2.38
N MET A 36 -1.68 1.11 1.53
CA MET A 36 -2.93 1.77 1.91
C MET A 36 -4.08 1.23 1.08
N GLY A 37 -5.26 1.16 1.68
CA GLY A 37 -6.49 0.77 1.01
C GLY A 37 -7.11 1.94 0.24
N VAL A 38 -7.93 1.66 -0.78
CA VAL A 38 -8.74 2.70 -1.42
C VAL A 38 -9.67 3.42 -0.43
N GLY A 39 -10.06 2.73 0.66
CA GLY A 39 -10.83 3.31 1.76
C GLY A 39 -10.10 4.42 2.51
N ASP A 40 -8.76 4.43 2.52
CA ASP A 40 -7.97 5.49 3.18
C ASP A 40 -8.04 6.83 2.42
N PHE A 41 -8.59 6.84 1.20
CA PHE A 41 -8.94 8.06 0.47
C PHE A 41 -10.38 8.51 0.67
N ALA A 42 -11.22 7.65 1.26
CA ALA A 42 -12.61 7.99 1.48
C ALA A 42 -12.70 9.00 2.61
N TYR A 43 -13.43 10.09 2.36
CA TYR A 43 -13.83 11.01 3.41
C TYR A 43 -15.08 10.44 4.05
N GLN A 44 -14.94 9.88 5.26
CA GLN A 44 -16.08 9.38 6.01
C GLN A 44 -16.82 10.54 6.69
N PRO A 45 -18.14 10.42 6.95
CA PRO A 45 -18.93 11.49 7.54
C PRO A 45 -18.43 11.96 8.92
N ASP A 46 -17.66 11.14 9.61
CA ASP A 46 -17.08 11.40 10.93
C ASP A 46 -15.66 11.98 10.91
N GLY A 47 -15.03 12.08 9.72
CA GLY A 47 -13.72 12.72 9.53
C GLY A 47 -12.55 11.79 9.84
#